data_AF-A0A2D7BZM9-F1
#
_entry.id   AF-A0A2D7BZM9-F1
#
_cell.length_a   1.000
_cell.length_b   1.000
_cell.length_c   1.000
_cell.angle_alpha   90.00
_cell.angle_beta   90.00
_cell.angle_gamma   90.00
#
_symmetry.space_group_name_H-M   'P 1'
#
loop_
_entity.id
_entity.type
_entity.pdbx_description
1 polymer ?
#
loop_
_entity_poly.entity_id
_entity_poly.type
_entity_poly.pdbx_seq_one_letter_code
_entity_poly.pdbx_strand_id
1 'polypeptide(L)'
;MRHTSNGRKKKTNYWTTPKKKVPEFKPYVAPDTFRRATPDYPSADSISYGSTGGTLTSQEKRDISSNYTIAPAYNKGAYQVIGPKNIKDIGK
;
A
#
# COMPACT_ATOMS: atom_id res chain seq x y z
N MET A 1 44.66 28.27 -26.91
CA MET A 1 45.94 28.86 -27.37
C MET A 1 46.82 27.76 -27.96
N ARG A 2 46.96 27.66 -29.29
CA ARG A 2 47.72 26.58 -29.96
C ARG A 2 49.22 26.88 -30.13
N HIS A 3 49.61 28.14 -29.98
CA HIS A 3 50.98 28.65 -30.12
C HIS A 3 51.42 29.38 -28.83
N THR A 4 52.73 29.43 -28.56
CA THR A 4 53.32 30.27 -27.50
C THR A 4 53.27 31.75 -27.91
N SER A 5 53.57 32.66 -26.98
CA SER A 5 53.71 34.10 -27.27
C SER A 5 54.71 34.39 -28.39
N ASN A 6 55.69 33.49 -28.59
CA ASN A 6 56.71 33.60 -29.62
C ASN A 6 56.32 32.82 -30.90
N GLY A 7 55.04 32.50 -31.11
CA GLY A 7 54.50 31.87 -32.33
C GLY A 7 54.78 30.37 -32.49
N ARG A 8 55.63 29.76 -31.65
CA ARG A 8 55.96 28.32 -31.73
C ARG A 8 54.76 27.46 -31.34
N LYS A 9 54.44 26.44 -32.16
CA LYS A 9 53.35 25.49 -31.88
C LYS A 9 53.63 24.72 -30.59
N LYS A 10 52.65 24.68 -29.68
CA LYS A 10 52.76 23.95 -28.41
C LYS A 10 52.65 22.44 -28.68
N LYS A 11 53.47 21.62 -27.99
CA LYS A 11 53.47 20.15 -28.11
C LYS A 11 52.23 19.50 -27.46
N THR A 12 51.63 20.18 -26.49
CA THR A 12 50.53 19.64 -25.69
C THR A 12 49.16 20.01 -26.26
N ASN A 13 48.23 19.05 -26.23
CA ASN A 13 46.85 19.21 -26.69
C ASN A 13 45.90 19.64 -25.56
N TYR A 14 46.42 20.30 -24.51
CA TYR A 14 45.62 20.68 -23.33
C TYR A 14 44.40 21.55 -23.66
N TRP A 15 44.47 22.33 -24.74
CA TRP A 15 43.40 23.23 -25.19
C TRP A 15 42.48 22.64 -26.27
N THR A 16 42.64 21.35 -26.62
CA THR A 16 41.72 20.70 -27.58
C THR A 16 40.57 20.08 -26.83
N THR A 17 39.34 20.40 -27.24
CA THR A 17 38.14 19.74 -26.71
C THR A 17 38.12 18.27 -27.16
N PRO A 18 38.00 17.31 -26.24
CA PRO A 18 37.90 15.91 -26.62
C PRO A 18 36.57 15.67 -27.37
N LYS A 19 36.61 14.83 -28.39
CA LYS A 19 35.38 14.40 -29.08
C LYS A 19 34.56 13.53 -28.12
N LYS A 20 33.28 13.84 -27.96
CA LYS A 20 32.34 13.00 -27.20
C LYS A 20 32.09 11.72 -27.99
N LYS A 21 32.17 10.57 -27.32
CA LYS A 21 31.74 9.30 -27.93
C LYS A 21 30.21 9.30 -28.00
N VAL A 22 29.67 9.03 -29.18
CA VAL A 22 28.23 8.77 -29.36
C VAL A 22 27.99 7.32 -28.95
N PRO A 23 27.13 7.03 -27.96
CA PRO A 23 26.80 5.66 -27.62
C PRO A 23 26.06 5.00 -28.78
N GLU A 24 26.49 3.80 -29.16
CA GLU A 24 25.74 2.97 -30.10
C GLU A 24 24.48 2.45 -29.40
N PHE A 25 23.34 2.56 -30.08
CA PHE A 25 22.10 1.98 -29.60
C PHE A 25 22.22 0.45 -29.63
N LYS A 26 22.03 -0.19 -28.47
CA LYS A 26 21.92 -1.63 -28.35
C LYS A 26 20.47 -1.97 -28.03
N PRO A 27 19.79 -2.79 -28.86
CA PRO A 27 18.43 -3.21 -28.56
C PRO A 27 18.41 -3.98 -27.24
N TYR A 28 17.36 -3.76 -26.46
CA TYR A 28 17.15 -4.52 -25.23
C TYR A 28 16.86 -5.98 -25.57
N VAL A 29 17.64 -6.89 -24.99
CA VAL A 29 17.37 -8.33 -25.03
C VAL A 29 16.83 -8.71 -23.67
N ALA A 30 15.55 -9.13 -23.63
CA ALA A 30 14.95 -9.60 -22.39
C ALA A 30 15.73 -10.83 -21.91
N PRO A 31 16.19 -10.88 -20.64
CA PRO A 31 16.79 -12.08 -20.10
C PRO A 31 15.74 -13.19 -20.05
N ASP A 32 16.17 -14.43 -20.24
CA ASP A 32 15.30 -15.59 -20.04
C ASP A 32 14.78 -15.58 -18.60
N THR A 33 13.47 -15.71 -18.45
CA THR A 33 12.84 -15.81 -17.13
C THR A 33 13.19 -17.18 -16.56
N PHE A 34 13.97 -17.19 -15.47
CA PHE A 34 14.28 -18.42 -14.75
C PHE A 34 12.98 -19.05 -14.24
N ARG A 35 12.58 -20.18 -14.85
CA ARG A 35 11.49 -21.01 -14.34
C ARG A 35 12.08 -22.05 -13.40
N ARG A 36 11.48 -22.22 -12.23
CA ARG A 36 11.88 -23.29 -11.29
C ARG A 36 11.65 -24.64 -11.97
N ALA A 37 12.60 -25.56 -11.81
CA ALA A 37 12.43 -26.97 -12.21
C ALA A 37 11.47 -27.72 -11.28
N THR A 38 11.22 -27.18 -10.08
CA THR A 38 10.27 -27.73 -9.11
C THR A 38 8.84 -27.58 -9.63
N PRO A 39 7.99 -28.62 -9.52
CA PRO A 39 6.58 -28.52 -9.85
C PRO A 39 5.88 -27.44 -9.02
N ASP A 40 4.94 -26.74 -9.65
CA ASP A 40 4.14 -25.70 -9.02
C ASP A 40 3.00 -26.33 -8.20
N TYR A 41 2.95 -26.03 -6.90
CA TYR A 41 1.89 -26.48 -6.02
C TYR A 41 1.07 -25.25 -5.60
N PRO A 42 -0.12 -25.03 -6.18
CA PRO A 42 -0.93 -23.88 -5.82
C PRO A 42 -1.30 -23.97 -4.34
N SER A 43 -1.12 -22.87 -3.61
CA SER A 43 -1.68 -22.73 -2.28
C SER A 43 -3.21 -22.70 -2.37
N ALA A 44 -3.89 -23.06 -1.28
CA ALA A 44 -5.32 -22.81 -1.18
C ALA A 44 -5.61 -21.34 -1.49
N ASP A 45 -6.62 -21.09 -2.34
CA ASP A 45 -7.07 -19.74 -2.67
C ASP A 45 -7.27 -18.96 -1.38
N SER A 46 -6.82 -17.70 -1.41
CA SER A 46 -6.82 -16.75 -0.31
C SER A 46 -8.00 -16.99 0.61
N ILE A 47 -7.68 -17.33 1.87
CA ILE A 47 -8.53 -17.30 3.06
C ILE A 47 -9.96 -16.93 2.67
N SER A 48 -10.82 -17.93 2.50
CA SER A 48 -12.22 -17.74 2.87
C SER A 48 -12.12 -17.28 4.31
N TYR A 49 -12.09 -15.95 4.52
CA TYR A 49 -12.19 -15.37 5.83
C TYR A 49 -13.44 -16.02 6.34
N GLY A 50 -13.24 -16.94 7.30
CA GLY A 50 -14.26 -17.87 7.71
C GLY A 50 -15.53 -17.07 7.76
N SER A 51 -16.49 -17.44 6.93
CA SER A 51 -17.86 -17.00 7.11
C SER A 51 -18.18 -17.48 8.51
N THR A 52 -17.83 -16.66 9.50
CA THR A 52 -18.33 -16.73 10.85
C THR A 52 -19.80 -16.53 10.58
N GLY A 53 -20.54 -17.63 10.68
CA GLY A 53 -21.72 -17.89 9.89
C GLY A 53 -22.60 -16.68 9.69
N GLY A 54 -23.01 -16.45 8.43
CA GLY A 54 -24.09 -15.57 8.04
C GLY A 54 -24.05 -14.19 8.70
N THR A 55 -23.57 -13.17 7.96
CA THR A 55 -23.92 -11.80 8.32
C THR A 55 -25.43 -11.73 8.50
N LEU A 56 -25.91 -11.47 9.73
CA LEU A 56 -27.33 -11.33 10.03
C LEU A 56 -27.98 -10.45 8.96
N THR A 57 -29.13 -10.90 8.48
CA THR A 57 -29.94 -10.11 7.55
C THR A 57 -30.29 -8.76 8.19
N SER A 58 -30.55 -7.75 7.37
CA SER A 58 -30.93 -6.43 7.87
C SER A 58 -32.17 -6.48 8.77
N GLN A 59 -33.07 -7.45 8.54
CA GLN A 59 -34.26 -7.65 9.37
C GLN A 59 -33.91 -8.21 10.74
N GLU A 60 -33.10 -9.27 10.81
CA GLU A 60 -32.66 -9.85 12.08
C GLU A 60 -31.90 -8.83 12.94
N LYS A 61 -31.06 -8.00 12.32
CA LYS A 61 -30.38 -6.89 13.02
C LYS A 61 -31.37 -5.89 13.62
N ARG A 62 -32.43 -5.55 12.88
CA ARG A 62 -33.47 -4.63 13.33
C ARG A 62 -34.26 -5.21 14.50
N ASP A 63 -34.66 -6.47 14.39
CA ASP A 63 -35.42 -7.17 15.41
C ASP A 63 -34.60 -7.28 16.71
N ILE A 64 -33.32 -7.63 16.61
CA ILE A 64 -32.40 -7.66 17.77
C ILE A 64 -32.26 -6.26 18.37
N SER A 65 -32.00 -5.23 17.56
CA SER A 65 -31.80 -3.85 18.04
C SER A 65 -33.03 -3.25 18.74
N SER A 66 -34.24 -3.70 18.37
CA SER A 66 -35.49 -3.23 18.98
C SER A 66 -35.63 -3.59 20.46
N ASN A 67 -34.89 -4.60 20.93
CA ASN A 67 -34.91 -5.06 22.32
C ASN A 67 -34.01 -4.24 23.25
N TYR A 68 -33.25 -3.27 22.73
CA TYR A 68 -32.29 -2.50 23.51
C TYR A 68 -32.53 -1.00 23.38
N THR A 69 -32.23 -0.28 24.45
CA THR A 69 -32.34 1.18 24.51
C THR A 69 -30.99 1.78 24.87
N ILE A 70 -30.65 2.92 24.28
CA ILE A 70 -29.44 3.68 24.63
C ILE A 70 -29.78 4.59 25.81
N ALA A 71 -29.11 4.39 26.94
CA ALA A 71 -29.26 5.24 28.12
C ALA A 71 -28.38 6.50 27.99
N PRO A 72 -28.96 7.70 28.06
CA PRO A 72 -28.20 8.94 28.09
C PRO A 72 -27.44 9.07 29.42
N ALA A 73 -26.19 9.51 29.34
CA ALA A 73 -25.33 9.70 30.50
C ALA A 73 -25.66 11.03 31.20
N TYR A 74 -26.59 11.00 32.16
CA TYR A 74 -26.77 12.12 33.08
C TYR A 74 -25.63 12.10 34.11
N ASN A 75 -24.61 12.94 33.88
CA ASN A 75 -23.46 13.23 34.75
C ASN A 75 -22.39 12.14 34.98
N LYS A 76 -22.44 10.96 34.34
CA LYS A 76 -21.32 9.98 34.40
C LYS A 76 -21.15 9.19 33.10
N GLY A 77 -20.10 9.50 32.34
CA GLY A 77 -19.51 8.60 31.34
C GLY A 77 -20.20 8.48 29.98
N ALA A 78 -19.85 7.43 29.23
CA ALA A 78 -20.33 7.18 27.88
C ALA A 78 -21.76 6.59 27.87
N TYR A 79 -22.43 6.66 26.71
CA TYR A 79 -23.70 5.99 26.45
C TYR A 79 -23.61 4.48 26.68
N GLN A 80 -24.62 3.89 27.32
CA GLN A 80 -24.69 2.46 27.57
C GLN A 80 -25.89 1.82 26.84
N VAL A 81 -25.68 0.64 26.27
CA VAL A 81 -26.76 -0.21 25.73
C VAL A 81 -27.38 -0.98 26.88
N ILE A 82 -28.69 -0.80 27.08
CA ILE A 82 -29.42 -1.34 28.22
C ILE A 82 -30.64 -2.13 27.73
N GLY A 83 -30.91 -3.27 28.37
CA GLY A 83 -32.10 -4.09 28.11
C GLY A 83 -33.36 -3.54 28.80
N PRO A 84 -34.55 -4.06 28.47
CA PRO A 84 -35.83 -3.47 28.83
C PRO A 84 -36.10 -3.43 30.35
N LYS A 85 -35.50 -4.37 31.09
CA LYS A 85 -35.66 -4.48 32.56
C LYS A 85 -35.07 -3.29 33.31
N ASN A 86 -34.00 -2.72 32.79
CA ASN A 86 -33.19 -1.72 33.48
C ASN A 86 -33.48 -0.29 32.98
N ILE A 87 -34.50 -0.11 32.13
CA ILE A 87 -34.90 1.22 31.61
C ILE A 87 -35.34 2.16 32.74
N LYS A 88 -35.94 1.62 33.81
CA LYS A 88 -36.43 2.40 34.95
C LYS A 88 -35.31 2.98 35.83
N ASP A 89 -34.10 2.46 35.69
CA ASP A 89 -32.94 2.88 36.49
C ASP A 89 -32.13 3.97 35.79
N ILE A 90 -32.52 4.38 34.57
CA ILE A 90 -31.86 5.45 33.82
C ILE A 90 -32.11 6.80 34.51
N GLY A 91 -31.03 7.48 34.93
CA GLY A 91 -31.10 8.82 35.51
C GLY A 91 -31.56 8.88 36.97
N LYS A 92 -31.61 7.74 37.65
CA LYS A 92 -31.83 7.63 39.09
C LYS A 92 -30.51 7.71 39.85
#